data_AF-A0A7J4RWT3-F1
#
_entry.id   AF-A0A7J4RWT3-F1
#
_cell.length_a   1.000
_cell.length_b   1.000
_cell.length_c   1.000
_cell.angle_alpha   90.00
_cell.angle_beta   90.00
_cell.angle_gamma   90.00
#
_symmetry.space_group_name_H-M   'P 1'
#
loop_
_entity.id
_entity.type
_entity.pdbx_description
1 polymer ?
#
loop_
_entity_poly.entity_id
_entity_poly.type
_entity_poly.pdbx_seq_one_letter_code
_entity_poly.pdbx_strand_id
1 'polypeptide(L)'
;MPSMNAEEIDGMLVAIRSLLGVEKPFGFSDGVGRIESLHSSAAYHSCDIAICVIEDETGISEAASLPLIGRSTKSNLANTYTESGVSIGFPTSADDLAKLCAAGLKFVCCSIPANDHQIIADWLSNLHTELSQILQRLGLESIDALSRQNLRALDYETAAVSGLRLTGYERPLPHWFAR
;
A
#
# COMPACT_ATOMS: atom_id res chain seq x y z
N MET A 1 -4.22 -11.54 -11.05
CA MET A 1 -3.69 -11.40 -12.43
C MET A 1 -4.16 -12.55 -13.32
N PRO A 2 -4.31 -12.35 -14.65
CA PRO A 2 -4.65 -13.42 -15.60
C PRO A 2 -3.59 -14.51 -15.60
N SER A 3 -3.97 -15.75 -15.89
CA SER A 3 -3.05 -16.89 -16.00
C SER A 3 -2.30 -16.84 -17.33
N MET A 4 -1.28 -15.98 -17.39
CA MET A 4 -0.40 -15.81 -18.54
C MET A 4 1.04 -16.01 -18.09
N ASN A 5 1.89 -16.55 -18.97
CA ASN A 5 3.33 -16.58 -18.73
C ASN A 5 3.97 -15.22 -19.03
N ALA A 6 5.27 -15.08 -18.77
CA ALA A 6 6.00 -13.83 -18.96
C ALA A 6 5.98 -13.38 -20.44
N GLU A 7 6.18 -14.32 -21.37
CA GLU A 7 6.23 -14.03 -22.80
C GLU A 7 4.88 -13.56 -23.35
N GLU A 8 3.78 -14.13 -22.87
CA GLU A 8 2.41 -13.73 -23.21
C GLU A 8 2.10 -12.33 -22.66
N ILE A 9 2.54 -12.01 -21.44
CA ILE A 9 2.39 -10.68 -20.84
C ILE A 9 3.19 -9.66 -21.67
N ASP A 10 4.43 -9.95 -22.02
CA ASP A 10 5.26 -9.07 -22.84
C ASP A 10 4.64 -8.83 -24.22
N GLY A 11 4.14 -9.89 -24.88
CA GLY A 11 3.44 -9.77 -26.16
C GLY A 11 2.19 -8.88 -26.06
N MET A 12 1.42 -9.03 -24.99
CA MET A 12 0.25 -8.18 -24.71
C MET A 12 0.66 -6.72 -24.47
N LEU A 13 1.70 -6.48 -23.67
CA LEU A 13 2.21 -5.14 -23.40
C LEU A 13 2.69 -4.45 -24.68
N VAL A 14 3.38 -5.17 -25.57
CA VAL A 14 3.78 -4.66 -26.90
C VAL A 14 2.57 -4.26 -27.73
N ALA A 15 1.52 -5.09 -27.77
CA ALA A 15 0.31 -4.79 -28.51
C ALA A 15 -0.42 -3.54 -27.95
N ILE A 16 -0.58 -3.46 -26.63
CA ILE A 16 -1.24 -2.33 -25.97
C ILE A 16 -0.44 -1.04 -26.17
N ARG A 17 0.88 -1.08 -25.98
CA ARG A 17 1.76 0.09 -26.15
C ARG A 17 1.84 0.56 -27.59
N SER A 18 1.71 -0.34 -28.56
CA SER A 18 1.62 0.03 -29.98
C SER A 18 0.35 0.82 -30.30
N LEU A 19 -0.75 0.59 -29.55
CA LEU A 19 -2.03 1.27 -29.74
C LEU A 19 -2.12 2.58 -28.95
N LEU A 20 -1.63 2.60 -27.71
CA LEU A 20 -1.80 3.72 -26.77
C LEU A 20 -0.58 4.66 -26.69
N GLY A 21 0.57 4.21 -27.20
CA GLY A 21 1.85 4.89 -27.10
C GLY A 21 2.78 4.26 -26.06
N VAL A 22 4.07 4.19 -26.38
CA VAL A 22 5.12 3.52 -25.57
C VAL A 22 5.36 4.22 -24.23
N GLU A 23 5.12 5.53 -24.16
CA GLU A 23 5.38 6.37 -22.97
C GLU A 23 4.24 6.37 -21.93
N LYS A 24 3.16 5.61 -22.17
CA LYS A 24 2.03 5.58 -21.24
C LYS A 24 2.35 4.70 -20.03
N PRO A 25 2.13 5.19 -18.79
CA PRO A 25 2.39 4.38 -17.61
C PRO A 25 1.44 3.20 -17.55
N PHE A 26 1.91 2.09 -17.02
CA PHE A 26 1.13 0.88 -16.79
C PHE A 26 1.48 0.24 -15.46
N GLY A 27 0.59 -0.62 -15.00
CA GLY A 27 0.80 -1.30 -13.75
C GLY A 27 -0.04 -2.53 -13.60
N PHE A 28 0.32 -3.31 -12.59
CA PHE A 28 -0.35 -4.57 -12.27
C PHE A 28 -1.15 -4.43 -10.99
N SER A 29 -2.26 -5.17 -10.91
CA SER A 29 -3.11 -5.25 -9.74
C SER A 29 -3.42 -6.69 -9.42
N ASP A 30 -3.26 -7.07 -8.14
CA ASP A 30 -3.66 -8.37 -7.62
C ASP A 30 -3.97 -8.31 -6.13
N GLY A 31 -4.58 -9.37 -5.62
CA GLY A 31 -4.87 -9.51 -4.19
C GLY A 31 -3.62 -9.62 -3.31
N VAL A 32 -3.73 -9.20 -2.05
CA VAL A 32 -2.65 -9.32 -1.04
C VAL A 32 -2.17 -10.75 -0.84
N GLY A 33 -3.04 -11.75 -1.03
CA GLY A 33 -2.66 -13.16 -0.99
C GLY A 33 -1.61 -13.56 -2.04
N ARG A 34 -1.44 -12.76 -3.10
CA ARG A 34 -0.51 -12.98 -4.22
C ARG A 34 0.56 -11.88 -4.32
N ILE A 35 0.83 -11.18 -3.23
CA ILE A 35 1.71 -10.00 -3.22
C ILE A 35 3.12 -10.27 -3.73
N GLU A 36 3.71 -11.44 -3.43
CA GLU A 36 5.05 -11.79 -3.91
C GLU A 36 5.07 -11.96 -5.44
N SER A 37 4.08 -12.66 -6.00
CA SER A 37 3.96 -12.80 -7.46
C SER A 37 3.64 -11.47 -8.15
N LEU A 38 2.83 -10.61 -7.52
CA LEU A 38 2.52 -9.29 -8.04
C LEU A 38 3.78 -8.43 -8.15
N HIS A 39 4.55 -8.32 -7.07
CA HIS A 39 5.74 -7.48 -7.05
C HIS A 39 6.88 -8.04 -7.88
N SER A 40 7.12 -9.35 -7.87
CA SER A 40 8.15 -9.98 -8.71
C SER A 40 7.82 -9.84 -10.20
N SER A 41 6.56 -10.03 -10.59
CA SER A 41 6.10 -9.82 -11.97
C SER A 41 6.19 -8.36 -12.38
N ALA A 42 5.75 -7.43 -11.51
CA ALA A 42 5.83 -6.00 -11.78
C ALA A 42 7.28 -5.51 -11.94
N ALA A 43 8.20 -6.03 -11.13
CA ALA A 43 9.63 -5.77 -11.29
C ALA A 43 10.19 -6.34 -12.60
N TYR A 44 9.83 -7.59 -12.95
CA TYR A 44 10.29 -8.25 -14.16
C TYR A 44 9.86 -7.51 -15.43
N HIS A 45 8.56 -7.17 -15.52
CA HIS A 45 8.00 -6.49 -16.68
C HIS A 45 8.27 -5.00 -16.70
N SER A 46 8.98 -4.46 -15.70
CA SER A 46 9.20 -3.02 -15.60
C SER A 46 7.86 -2.29 -15.59
N CYS A 47 7.04 -2.51 -14.56
CA CYS A 47 5.79 -1.75 -14.37
C CYS A 47 6.09 -0.43 -13.66
N ASP A 48 5.33 0.62 -13.96
CA ASP A 48 5.41 1.89 -13.23
C ASP A 48 4.83 1.74 -11.83
N ILE A 49 3.73 0.98 -11.71
CA ILE A 49 3.02 0.79 -10.45
C ILE A 49 2.59 -0.66 -10.22
N ALA A 50 2.58 -1.07 -8.96
CA ALA A 50 2.00 -2.33 -8.50
C ALA A 50 0.96 -2.05 -7.40
N ILE A 51 -0.29 -2.46 -7.62
CA ILE A 51 -1.43 -2.15 -6.75
C ILE A 51 -1.86 -3.44 -6.04
N CYS A 52 -1.74 -3.45 -4.71
CA CYS A 52 -2.23 -4.55 -3.89
C CYS A 52 -3.69 -4.30 -3.49
N VAL A 53 -4.60 -5.22 -3.80
CA VAL A 53 -5.99 -5.16 -3.32
C VAL A 53 -6.08 -5.88 -1.98
N ILE A 54 -6.49 -5.18 -0.91
CA ILE A 54 -6.63 -5.80 0.43
C ILE A 54 -7.91 -6.65 0.51
N GLU A 55 -8.98 -6.21 -0.15
CA GLU A 55 -10.28 -6.88 -0.15
C GLU A 55 -10.31 -8.02 -1.19
N ASP A 56 -9.39 -8.98 -1.09
CA ASP A 56 -9.21 -10.07 -2.08
C ASP A 56 -9.84 -11.41 -1.67
N GLU A 57 -10.82 -11.37 -0.75
CA GLU A 57 -11.54 -12.53 -0.22
C GLU A 57 -10.67 -13.56 0.52
N THR A 58 -9.38 -13.30 0.73
CA THR A 58 -8.47 -14.22 1.46
C THR A 58 -8.73 -14.28 2.96
N GLY A 59 -9.44 -13.29 3.51
CA GLY A 59 -9.66 -13.13 4.95
C GLY A 59 -8.43 -12.61 5.71
N ILE A 60 -7.38 -12.17 5.01
CA ILE A 60 -6.24 -11.50 5.64
C ILE A 60 -6.70 -10.12 6.13
N SER A 61 -6.50 -9.85 7.42
CA SER A 61 -6.86 -8.54 7.98
C SER A 61 -5.95 -7.44 7.44
N GLU A 62 -6.47 -6.21 7.33
CA GLU A 62 -5.72 -5.04 6.88
C GLU A 62 -4.41 -4.85 7.66
N ALA A 63 -4.45 -5.04 8.98
CA ALA A 63 -3.28 -4.97 9.85
C ALA A 63 -2.21 -6.03 9.53
N ALA A 64 -2.62 -7.23 9.08
CA ALA A 64 -1.73 -8.29 8.63
C ALA A 64 -1.22 -8.08 7.19
N SER A 65 -2.00 -7.40 6.35
CA SER A 65 -1.64 -7.06 4.97
C SER A 65 -0.45 -6.11 4.89
N LEU A 66 -0.37 -5.10 5.77
CA LEU A 66 0.72 -4.11 5.76
C LEU A 66 2.14 -4.72 5.86
N PRO A 67 2.46 -5.59 6.83
CA PRO A 67 3.77 -6.21 6.87
C PRO A 67 4.01 -7.20 5.72
N LEU A 68 2.98 -7.80 5.12
CA LEU A 68 3.13 -8.63 3.92
C LEU A 68 3.59 -7.79 2.73
N ILE A 69 2.88 -6.69 2.48
CA ILE A 69 3.20 -5.75 1.40
C ILE A 69 4.58 -5.15 1.62
N GLY A 70 4.86 -4.62 2.81
CA GLY A 70 6.15 -4.00 3.12
C GLY A 70 7.36 -4.95 2.97
N ARG A 71 7.21 -6.24 3.32
CA ARG A 71 8.26 -7.24 3.10
C ARG A 71 8.49 -7.48 1.61
N SER A 72 7.41 -7.68 0.85
CA SER A 72 7.49 -7.95 -0.58
C SER A 72 8.05 -6.75 -1.37
N THR A 73 7.64 -5.52 -1.01
CA THR A 73 8.21 -4.29 -1.59
C THR A 73 9.72 -4.24 -1.36
N LYS A 74 10.17 -4.55 -0.14
CA LYS A 74 11.59 -4.53 0.19
C LYS A 74 12.39 -5.61 -0.56
N SER A 75 11.84 -6.80 -0.76
CA SER A 75 12.54 -7.90 -1.43
C SER A 75 12.54 -7.78 -2.94
N ASN A 76 11.44 -7.30 -3.54
CA ASN A 76 11.21 -7.36 -4.98
C ASN A 76 11.29 -6.00 -5.68
N LEU A 77 10.95 -4.90 -5.00
CA LEU A 77 10.81 -3.58 -5.62
C LEU A 77 11.86 -2.55 -5.18
N ALA A 78 12.61 -2.79 -4.09
CA ALA A 78 13.49 -1.77 -3.50
C ALA A 78 14.58 -1.22 -4.45
N ASN A 79 14.94 -1.95 -5.51
CA ASN A 79 15.94 -1.55 -6.50
C ASN A 79 15.33 -1.43 -7.91
N THR A 80 14.01 -1.34 -8.02
CA THR A 80 13.31 -1.13 -9.28
C THR A 80 12.65 0.24 -9.29
N TYR A 81 12.14 0.66 -10.44
CA TYR A 81 11.40 1.92 -10.55
C TYR A 81 9.91 1.77 -10.20
N THR A 82 9.47 0.54 -9.93
CA THR A 82 8.06 0.21 -9.70
C THR A 82 7.65 0.68 -8.31
N GLU A 83 6.66 1.57 -8.25
CA GLU A 83 6.11 2.05 -6.99
C GLU A 83 4.96 1.15 -6.52
N SER A 84 4.94 0.82 -5.22
CA SER A 84 3.88 0.00 -4.63
C SER A 84 2.78 0.87 -4.02
N GLY A 85 1.54 0.56 -4.37
CA GLY A 85 0.35 1.14 -3.77
C GLY A 85 -0.63 0.09 -3.29
N VAL A 86 -1.73 0.56 -2.73
CA VAL A 86 -2.81 -0.28 -2.19
C VAL A 86 -4.16 0.18 -2.71
N SER A 87 -5.08 -0.75 -2.90
CA SER A 87 -6.48 -0.48 -3.22
C SER A 87 -7.38 -0.90 -2.07
N ILE A 88 -8.27 0.00 -1.69
CA ILE A 88 -9.23 -0.15 -0.59
C ILE A 88 -10.63 0.19 -1.09
N GLY A 89 -11.65 -0.55 -0.63
CA GLY A 89 -13.03 -0.41 -1.13
C GLY A 89 -13.81 0.75 -0.52
N PHE A 90 -13.26 1.44 0.47
CA PHE A 90 -13.91 2.55 1.18
C PHE A 90 -13.14 3.87 1.07
N PRO A 91 -13.82 5.03 1.25
CA PRO A 91 -13.16 6.33 1.26
C PRO A 91 -12.12 6.39 2.38
N THR A 92 -10.88 6.68 2.01
CA THR A 92 -9.75 6.74 2.94
C THR A 92 -9.84 7.99 3.81
N SER A 93 -9.54 7.86 5.11
CA SER A 93 -9.36 8.99 6.03
C SER A 93 -7.89 9.46 6.09
N ALA A 94 -7.63 10.64 6.66
CA ALA A 94 -6.25 11.13 6.80
C ALA A 94 -5.40 10.23 7.72
N ASP A 95 -6.04 9.63 8.73
CA ASP A 95 -5.42 8.67 9.63
C ASP A 95 -5.04 7.37 8.91
N ASP A 96 -5.93 6.85 8.05
CA ASP A 96 -5.64 5.68 7.23
C ASP A 96 -4.49 5.96 6.25
N LEU A 97 -4.52 7.12 5.59
CA LEU A 97 -3.46 7.53 4.66
C LEU A 97 -2.11 7.63 5.39
N ALA A 98 -2.08 8.22 6.59
CA ALA A 98 -0.86 8.30 7.39
C ALA A 98 -0.34 6.90 7.78
N LYS A 99 -1.24 5.97 8.15
CA LYS A 99 -0.87 4.59 8.49
C LYS A 99 -0.30 3.82 7.29
N LEU A 100 -0.95 3.94 6.14
CA LEU A 100 -0.55 3.27 4.90
C LEU A 100 0.80 3.79 4.41
N CYS A 101 1.00 5.11 4.41
CA CYS A 101 2.28 5.71 4.07
C CYS A 101 3.39 5.32 5.06
N ALA A 102 3.10 5.32 6.37
CA ALA A 102 4.05 4.86 7.38
C ALA A 102 4.41 3.36 7.24
N ALA A 103 3.53 2.55 6.63
CA ALA A 103 3.82 1.16 6.27
C ALA A 103 4.72 1.02 5.03
N GLY A 104 5.03 2.12 4.35
CA GLY A 104 5.91 2.16 3.17
C GLY A 104 5.17 2.15 1.84
N LEU A 105 3.85 2.35 1.83
CA LEU A 105 3.05 2.48 0.61
C LEU A 105 3.15 3.90 0.04
N LYS A 106 3.19 3.99 -1.29
CA LYS A 106 3.50 5.25 -1.99
C LYS A 106 2.27 5.99 -2.48
N PHE A 107 1.19 5.24 -2.72
CA PHE A 107 -0.10 5.80 -3.08
C PHE A 107 -1.22 4.86 -2.65
N VAL A 108 -2.43 5.42 -2.56
CA VAL A 108 -3.65 4.71 -2.14
C VAL A 108 -4.73 4.95 -3.19
N CYS A 109 -5.33 3.87 -3.68
CA CYS A 109 -6.53 3.88 -4.50
C CYS A 109 -7.72 3.59 -3.59
N CYS A 110 -8.72 4.47 -3.58
CA CYS A 110 -9.91 4.32 -2.74
C CYS A 110 -11.17 4.71 -3.50
N SER A 111 -12.32 4.31 -2.97
CA SER A 111 -13.61 4.75 -3.48
C SER A 111 -13.88 6.20 -3.11
N ILE A 112 -14.59 6.90 -3.99
CA ILE A 112 -15.03 8.28 -3.74
C ILE A 112 -16.25 8.29 -2.81
N PRO A 113 -16.35 9.24 -1.87
CA PRO A 113 -17.45 9.29 -0.91
C PRO A 113 -18.80 9.64 -1.55
N ALA A 114 -18.79 10.42 -2.64
CA ALA A 114 -19.97 10.78 -3.41
C ALA A 114 -19.59 11.14 -4.86
N ASN A 115 -20.58 11.14 -5.76
CA ASN A 115 -20.40 11.53 -7.16
C ASN A 115 -20.50 13.05 -7.40
N ASP A 116 -20.68 13.86 -6.35
CA ASP A 116 -20.76 15.31 -6.44
C ASP A 116 -19.38 15.95 -6.31
N HIS A 117 -19.05 16.85 -7.25
CA HIS A 117 -17.77 17.54 -7.31
C HIS A 117 -17.48 18.34 -6.03
N GLN A 118 -18.49 19.03 -5.48
CA GLN A 118 -18.29 19.85 -4.29
C GLN A 118 -17.93 18.97 -3.07
N ILE A 119 -18.61 17.84 -2.91
CA ILE A 119 -18.35 16.89 -1.83
C ILE A 119 -16.93 16.31 -1.95
N ILE A 120 -16.49 15.99 -3.16
CA ILE A 120 -15.12 15.50 -3.39
C ILE A 120 -14.08 16.58 -3.05
N ALA A 121 -14.32 17.83 -3.44
CA ALA A 121 -13.42 18.94 -3.14
C ALA A 121 -13.32 19.20 -1.62
N ASP A 122 -14.45 19.20 -0.92
CA ASP A 122 -14.49 19.38 0.53
C ASP A 122 -13.81 18.21 1.25
N TRP A 123 -14.01 16.97 0.78
CA TRP A 123 -13.34 15.79 1.30
C TRP A 123 -11.81 15.85 1.12
N LEU A 124 -11.32 16.24 -0.05
CA LEU A 124 -9.87 16.41 -0.30
C LEU A 124 -9.26 17.52 0.57
N SER A 125 -9.98 18.63 0.75
CA SER A 125 -9.55 19.73 1.63
C SER A 125 -9.47 19.30 3.10
N ASN A 126 -10.48 18.55 3.56
CA ASN A 126 -10.50 17.99 4.91
C ASN A 126 -9.37 16.97 5.10
N LEU A 127 -9.15 16.07 4.13
CA LEU A 127 -8.03 15.13 4.14
C LEU A 127 -6.68 15.83 4.26
N HIS A 128 -6.46 16.88 3.47
CA HIS A 128 -5.22 17.65 3.53
C HIS A 128 -5.03 18.32 4.90
N THR A 129 -6.09 18.90 5.46
CA THR A 129 -6.06 19.57 6.76
C THR A 129 -5.77 18.61 7.90
N GLU A 130 -6.49 17.49 7.96
CA GLU A 130 -6.30 16.47 8.99
C GLU A 130 -4.93 15.80 8.88
N LEU A 131 -4.47 15.48 7.67
CA LEU A 131 -3.14 14.92 7.47
C LEU A 131 -2.04 15.88 7.94
N SER A 132 -2.19 17.17 7.63
CA SER A 132 -1.25 18.20 8.09
C SER A 132 -1.23 18.28 9.62
N GLN A 133 -2.38 18.19 10.28
CA GLN A 133 -2.46 18.16 11.74
C GLN A 133 -1.80 16.90 12.33
N ILE A 134 -1.98 15.74 11.69
CA ILE A 134 -1.32 14.48 12.09
C ILE A 134 0.20 14.63 11.98
N LEU A 135 0.71 15.13 10.85
CA LEU A 135 2.14 15.34 10.64
C LEU A 135 2.71 16.33 11.67
N GLN A 136 2.04 17.46 11.92
CA GLN A 136 2.44 18.42 12.94
C GLN A 136 2.49 17.81 14.35
N ARG A 137 1.49 16.99 14.73
CA ARG A 137 1.48 16.29 16.01
C ARG A 137 2.62 15.29 16.15
N LEU A 138 3.04 14.68 15.04
CA LEU A 138 4.19 13.77 14.99
C LEU A 138 5.54 14.51 14.86
N GLY A 139 5.54 15.83 14.67
CA GLY A 139 6.74 16.62 14.43
C GLY A 139 7.39 16.36 13.07
N LEU A 140 6.58 16.00 12.06
CA LEU A 140 7.03 15.70 10.71
C LEU A 140 6.66 16.83 9.74
N GLU A 141 7.54 17.13 8.80
CA GLU A 141 7.35 18.20 7.80
C GLU A 141 6.73 17.70 6.49
N SER A 142 6.87 16.40 6.19
CA SER A 142 6.34 15.78 4.97
C SER A 142 5.75 14.40 5.25
N ILE A 143 4.80 13.99 4.41
CA ILE A 143 4.27 12.63 4.34
C ILE A 143 5.38 11.60 4.07
N ASP A 144 6.43 11.98 3.34
CA ASP A 144 7.57 11.09 3.04
C ASP A 144 8.42 10.76 4.27
N ALA A 145 8.31 11.56 5.33
CA ALA A 145 9.00 11.31 6.59
C ALA A 145 8.27 10.28 7.47
N LEU A 146 7.04 9.87 7.09
CA LEU A 146 6.32 8.80 7.78
C LEU A 146 7.05 7.48 7.61
N SER A 147 7.21 6.77 8.71
CA SER A 147 7.89 5.50 8.76
C SER A 147 7.21 4.55 9.73
N ARG A 148 7.60 3.27 9.68
CA ARG A 148 7.09 2.24 10.60
C ARG A 148 7.34 2.58 12.08
N GLN A 149 8.27 3.48 12.39
CA GLN A 149 8.53 3.91 13.77
C GLN A 149 7.39 4.73 14.36
N ASN A 150 6.66 5.46 13.50
CA ASN A 150 5.49 6.26 13.86
C ASN A 150 4.27 5.39 14.17
N LEU A 151 4.29 4.10 13.82
CA LEU A 151 3.19 3.17 14.05
C LEU A 151 3.32 2.43 15.39
N ARG A 152 2.17 2.28 16.05
CA ARG A 152 1.98 1.47 17.24
C ARG A 152 0.62 0.77 17.18
N ALA A 153 0.58 -0.47 17.66
CA ALA A 153 -0.67 -1.18 17.86
C ALA A 153 -1.30 -0.71 19.18
N LEU A 154 -2.63 -0.55 19.20
CA LEU A 154 -3.39 -0.17 20.40
C LEU A 154 -3.85 -1.38 21.21
N ASP A 155 -3.94 -2.53 20.56
CA ASP A 155 -4.39 -3.79 21.13
C ASP A 155 -3.42 -4.94 20.80
N TYR A 156 -3.54 -6.02 21.56
CA TYR A 156 -2.65 -7.17 21.47
C TYR A 156 -2.83 -7.95 20.16
N GLU A 157 -4.06 -8.05 19.64
CA GLU A 157 -4.34 -8.81 18.42
C GLU A 157 -3.66 -8.16 17.21
N THR A 158 -3.86 -6.85 17.05
CA THR A 158 -3.18 -6.03 16.03
C THR A 158 -1.68 -6.11 16.18
N ALA A 159 -1.14 -6.02 17.40
CA ALA A 159 0.30 -6.14 17.64
C ALA A 159 0.84 -7.51 17.18
N ALA A 160 0.11 -8.59 17.47
CA ALA A 160 0.50 -9.94 17.12
C ALA A 160 0.52 -10.18 15.61
N VAL A 161 -0.48 -9.70 14.85
CA VAL A 161 -0.56 -9.93 13.40
C VAL A 161 0.28 -8.96 12.56
N SER A 162 0.42 -7.69 12.99
CA SER A 162 1.16 -6.67 12.24
C SER A 162 2.66 -6.62 12.57
N GLY A 163 3.05 -7.19 13.72
CA GLY A 163 4.39 -7.06 14.30
C GLY A 163 4.74 -5.63 14.72
N LEU A 164 3.75 -4.76 14.90
CA LEU A 164 3.91 -3.40 15.43
C LEU A 164 4.05 -3.43 16.96
N ARG A 165 4.86 -2.53 17.53
CA ARG A 165 5.00 -2.38 18.99
C ARG A 165 3.66 -1.97 19.60
N LEU A 166 3.27 -2.62 20.69
CA LEU A 166 2.10 -2.26 21.47
C LEU A 166 2.33 -0.93 22.19
N THR A 167 1.35 -0.02 22.17
CA THR A 167 1.41 1.23 22.91
C THR A 167 1.62 0.99 24.40
N GLY A 168 2.52 1.76 25.02
CA GLY A 168 2.87 1.60 26.44
C GLY A 168 3.89 0.50 26.73
N TYR A 169 4.27 -0.32 25.74
CA TYR A 169 5.32 -1.34 25.88
C TYR A 169 6.54 -0.98 25.02
N GLU A 170 7.65 -0.64 25.67
CA GLU A 170 8.91 -0.31 24.97
C GLU A 170 9.71 -1.55 24.55
N ARG A 171 9.40 -2.71 25.13
CA ARG A 171 10.05 -3.98 24.80
C ARG A 171 9.17 -4.84 23.90
N PRO A 172 9.74 -5.49 22.86
CA PRO A 172 9.02 -6.49 22.08
C PRO A 172 8.49 -7.59 22.99
N LEU A 173 7.25 -8.03 22.73
CA LEU A 173 6.58 -8.98 23.61
C LEU A 173 7.31 -10.34 23.61
N PRO A 174 7.38 -11.07 24.75
CA PRO A 174 8.23 -12.27 24.87
C PRO A 174 7.97 -13.37 23.83
N HIS A 175 6.72 -13.53 23.41
CA HIS A 175 6.30 -14.54 22.42
C HIS A 175 6.75 -14.22 20.99
N TRP A 176 7.21 -13.00 20.69
CA TRP A 176 7.81 -12.66 19.38
C TRP A 176 9.19 -13.28 19.15
N PHE A 177 9.84 -13.80 20.19
CA PHE A 177 11.14 -14.48 20.09
C PHE A 177 11.03 -16.00 20.24
N ALA A 178 9.82 -16.55 20.40
CA ALA A 178 9.64 -17.98 20.42
C ALA A 178 9.87 -18.54 19.00
N ARG A 179 11.07 -19.10 18.80
CA ARG A 179 11.42 -19.95 17.65
C ARG A 179 10.72 -21.29 17.74
#